data_AF-A0A968BU65-F1
#
_entry.id   AF-A0A968BU65-F1
#
_cell.length_a   1.000
_cell.length_b   1.000
_cell.length_c   1.000
_cell.angle_alpha   90.00
_cell.angle_beta   90.00
_cell.angle_gamma   90.00
#
_symmetry.space_group_name_H-M   'P 1'
#
loop_
_entity.id
_entity.type
_entity.pdbx_description
1 polymer ?
#
loop_
_entity_poly.entity_id
_entity_poly.type
_entity_poly.pdbx_seq_one_letter_code
_entity_poly.pdbx_strand_id
1 'polypeptide(L)'
;MGEVVKLTNGTTGGPVFVYVQDGRIVRITPMEFDDTDAASWTIEARDRKFQPPRKTTISPYSLGWRSMIYSPKRVLYPMKRVDFDPHGERNCENRGISGYERISWDEAAEIVTDEIKRIKQEFGPGAMMSTCSSHHLWGHVGYRHSAYLRFLNLVGCTYADHNPDSWEGWHWGGMHQWGFS
;
A
#
# COMPACT_ATOMS: atom_id res chain seq x y z
N MET A 1 12.07 -15.09 -26.94
CA MET A 1 11.32 -15.09 -25.66
C MET A 1 12.34 -15.35 -24.58
N GLY A 2 12.43 -14.47 -23.60
CA GLY A 2 13.35 -14.61 -22.49
C GLY A 2 12.95 -15.77 -21.58
N GLU A 3 13.89 -16.19 -20.74
CA GLU A 3 13.65 -17.22 -19.73
C GLU A 3 12.73 -16.71 -18.61
N VAL A 4 12.07 -17.65 -17.93
CA VAL A 4 11.26 -17.33 -16.75
C VAL A 4 12.18 -17.16 -15.54
N VAL A 5 12.13 -15.98 -14.91
CA VAL A 5 12.88 -15.69 -13.68
C VAL A 5 11.96 -15.82 -12.47
N LYS A 6 12.39 -16.58 -11.46
CA LYS A 6 11.73 -16.68 -10.15
C LYS A 6 12.24 -15.58 -9.22
N LEU A 7 11.37 -14.67 -8.82
CA LEU A 7 11.64 -13.56 -7.90
C LEU A 7 10.83 -13.71 -6.60
N THR A 8 11.10 -12.87 -5.62
CA THR A 8 10.39 -12.84 -4.33
C THR A 8 9.70 -11.50 -4.11
N ASN A 9 8.52 -11.52 -3.50
CA ASN A 9 7.84 -10.31 -3.02
C ASN A 9 6.95 -10.64 -1.81
N GLY A 10 6.38 -9.62 -1.17
CA GLY A 10 5.43 -9.77 -0.08
C GLY A 10 4.09 -9.10 -0.38
N THR A 11 3.04 -9.60 0.25
CA THR A 11 1.68 -9.04 0.16
C THR A 11 1.08 -9.01 1.57
N THR A 12 -0.05 -8.32 1.73
CA THR A 12 -0.83 -8.37 2.99
C THR A 12 -1.36 -9.77 3.31
N GLY A 13 -1.40 -10.68 2.32
CA GLY A 13 -1.86 -12.05 2.48
C GLY A 13 -0.74 -13.08 2.52
N GLY A 14 0.54 -12.67 2.63
CA GLY A 14 1.69 -13.56 2.78
C GLY A 14 2.81 -13.35 1.74
N PRO A 15 3.99 -13.95 1.98
CA PRO A 15 5.12 -13.87 1.05
C PRO A 15 4.93 -14.80 -0.15
N VAL A 16 5.43 -14.38 -1.31
CA VAL A 16 5.18 -15.05 -2.60
C VAL A 16 6.44 -15.19 -3.44
N PHE A 17 6.50 -16.28 -4.21
CA PHE A 17 7.32 -16.32 -5.42
C PHE A 17 6.56 -15.69 -6.59
N VAL A 18 7.26 -14.85 -7.35
CA VAL A 18 6.75 -14.15 -8.54
C VAL A 18 7.55 -14.62 -9.73
N TYR A 19 6.90 -15.23 -10.71
CA TYR A 19 7.56 -15.69 -11.92
C TYR A 19 7.35 -14.66 -13.02
N VAL A 20 8.45 -14.16 -13.59
CA VAL A 20 8.44 -13.08 -14.58
C VAL A 20 9.09 -13.58 -15.86
N GLN A 21 8.47 -13.26 -17.00
CA GLN A 21 9.00 -13.53 -18.32
C GLN A 21 8.77 -12.31 -19.20
N ASP A 22 9.80 -11.86 -19.92
CA ASP A 22 9.72 -10.71 -20.83
C ASP A 22 9.07 -9.46 -20.17
N GLY A 23 9.46 -9.18 -18.91
CA GLY A 23 8.96 -8.03 -18.14
C GLY A 23 7.51 -8.16 -17.65
N ARG A 24 6.88 -9.35 -17.78
CA ARG A 24 5.49 -9.59 -17.36
C ARG A 24 5.41 -10.68 -16.30
N ILE A 25 4.57 -10.46 -15.30
CA ILE A 25 4.23 -11.46 -14.29
C ILE A 25 3.42 -12.58 -14.98
N VAL A 26 3.90 -13.81 -14.88
CA VAL A 26 3.25 -15.01 -15.42
C VAL A 26 2.41 -15.68 -14.34
N ARG A 27 2.97 -15.85 -13.13
CA ARG A 27 2.24 -16.43 -11.98
C ARG A 27 2.79 -15.92 -10.65
N ILE A 28 1.96 -16.04 -9.62
CA ILE A 28 2.28 -15.76 -8.22
C ILE A 28 1.91 -17.02 -7.42
N THR A 29 2.82 -17.53 -6.59
CA THR A 29 2.60 -18.75 -5.81
C THR A 29 3.04 -18.56 -4.36
N PRO A 30 2.58 -19.41 -3.42
CA PRO A 30 3.25 -19.57 -2.14
C PRO A 30 4.74 -19.91 -2.33
N MET A 31 5.51 -19.74 -1.27
CA MET A 31 6.93 -20.09 -1.24
C MET A 31 7.10 -21.49 -0.67
N GLU A 32 7.78 -22.35 -1.42
CA GLU A 32 8.29 -23.63 -0.95
C GLU A 32 9.75 -23.42 -0.50
N PHE A 33 10.08 -23.92 0.68
CA PHE A 33 11.43 -23.84 1.23
C PHE A 33 12.26 -25.02 0.73
N ASP A 34 13.54 -24.78 0.47
CA ASP A 34 14.48 -25.80 0.02
C ASP A 34 15.49 -26.18 1.12
N ASP A 35 16.43 -27.06 0.80
CA ASP A 35 17.41 -27.58 1.75
C ASP A 35 18.43 -26.51 2.21
N THR A 36 18.45 -25.34 1.58
CA THR A 36 19.27 -24.18 2.02
C THR A 36 18.58 -23.37 3.12
N ASP A 37 17.27 -23.54 3.32
CA ASP A 37 16.51 -22.88 4.38
C ASP A 37 16.62 -23.65 5.71
N ALA A 38 16.89 -22.92 6.81
CA ALA A 38 17.01 -23.47 8.16
C ALA A 38 15.83 -24.37 8.54
N ALA A 39 16.06 -25.48 9.26
CA ALA A 39 15.04 -26.47 9.63
C ALA A 39 13.83 -25.89 10.40
N SER A 40 12.65 -26.47 10.18
CA SER A 40 11.44 -26.14 10.95
C SER A 40 11.56 -26.55 12.42
N TRP A 41 10.87 -25.82 13.31
CA TRP A 41 10.72 -26.21 14.71
C TRP A 41 9.91 -27.52 14.86
N THR A 42 10.08 -28.21 16.00
CA THR A 42 9.37 -29.45 16.33
C THR A 42 8.75 -29.34 17.71
N ILE A 43 7.49 -29.77 17.86
CA ILE A 43 6.83 -29.95 19.15
C ILE A 43 6.66 -31.45 19.40
N GLU A 44 7.10 -31.92 20.57
CA GLU A 44 6.86 -33.28 21.03
C GLU A 44 5.73 -33.27 22.06
N ALA A 45 4.65 -34.01 21.79
CA ALA A 45 3.51 -34.12 22.70
C ALA A 45 2.77 -35.43 22.48
N ARG A 46 2.36 -36.09 23.58
CA ARG A 46 1.59 -37.34 23.55
C ARG A 46 2.27 -38.41 22.66
N ASP A 47 3.57 -38.61 22.87
CA ASP A 47 4.42 -39.56 22.13
C ASP A 47 4.44 -39.37 20.60
N ARG A 48 4.13 -38.15 20.14
CA ARG A 48 4.15 -37.76 18.73
C ARG A 48 5.01 -36.53 18.52
N LYS A 49 5.59 -36.42 17.31
CA LYS A 49 6.31 -35.23 16.85
C LYS A 49 5.45 -34.47 15.83
N PHE A 50 5.30 -33.17 16.05
CA PHE A 50 4.55 -32.27 15.17
C PHE A 50 5.52 -31.25 14.57
N GLN A 51 5.52 -31.17 13.25
CA GLN A 51 6.33 -30.21 12.49
C GLN A 51 5.43 -29.50 11.46
N PRO A 52 5.61 -28.19 11.25
CA PRO A 52 4.91 -27.47 10.21
C PRO A 52 5.43 -27.89 8.82
N PRO A 53 4.58 -27.81 7.77
CA PRO A 53 5.03 -27.97 6.39
C PRO A 53 6.18 -27.00 6.04
N ARG A 54 7.11 -27.44 5.19
CA ARG A 54 8.22 -26.61 4.66
C ARG A 54 7.75 -25.69 3.52
N LYS A 55 6.67 -24.94 3.75
CA LYS A 55 6.12 -23.99 2.78
C LYS A 55 5.31 -22.89 3.48
N THR A 56 5.16 -21.77 2.82
CA THR A 56 4.23 -20.70 3.23
C THR A 56 2.82 -20.98 2.72
N THR A 57 1.85 -20.23 3.25
CA THR A 57 0.48 -20.17 2.74
C THR A 57 0.14 -18.72 2.42
N ILE A 58 -0.86 -18.51 1.57
CA ILE A 58 -1.29 -17.16 1.18
C ILE A 58 -2.81 -17.04 1.15
N SER A 59 -3.31 -15.83 1.42
CA SER A 59 -4.74 -15.54 1.35
C SER A 59 -5.26 -15.55 -0.10
N PRO A 60 -6.56 -15.81 -0.34
CA PRO A 60 -7.13 -15.90 -1.69
C PRO A 60 -6.87 -14.66 -2.57
N TYR A 61 -6.97 -13.46 -2.00
CA TYR A 61 -6.72 -12.22 -2.75
C TYR A 61 -5.26 -12.07 -3.21
N SER A 62 -4.32 -12.75 -2.56
CA SER A 62 -2.90 -12.74 -2.94
C SER A 62 -2.58 -13.67 -4.11
N LEU A 63 -3.31 -14.79 -4.24
CA LEU A 63 -3.26 -15.63 -5.45
C LEU A 63 -3.72 -14.83 -6.68
N GLY A 64 -4.71 -13.95 -6.49
CA GLY A 64 -5.27 -13.09 -7.53
C GLY A 64 -4.52 -11.78 -7.78
N TRP A 65 -3.41 -11.46 -7.09
CA TRP A 65 -2.81 -10.11 -7.14
C TRP A 65 -2.45 -9.64 -8.56
N ARG A 66 -2.09 -10.57 -9.45
CA ARG A 66 -1.82 -10.27 -10.86
C ARG A 66 -2.98 -9.53 -11.55
N SER A 67 -4.24 -9.86 -11.23
CA SER A 67 -5.42 -9.22 -11.85
C SER A 67 -5.59 -7.77 -11.40
N MET A 68 -5.17 -7.43 -10.19
CA MET A 68 -5.21 -6.07 -9.69
C MET A 68 -4.03 -5.24 -10.22
N ILE A 69 -2.84 -5.84 -10.37
CA ILE A 69 -1.67 -5.18 -10.97
C ILE A 69 -1.96 -4.76 -12.42
N TYR A 70 -2.52 -5.68 -13.23
CA TYR A 70 -2.87 -5.45 -14.64
C TYR A 70 -4.35 -5.13 -14.87
N SER A 71 -5.01 -4.56 -13.85
CA SER A 71 -6.42 -4.19 -13.96
C SER A 71 -6.62 -3.09 -15.03
N PRO A 72 -7.68 -3.17 -15.86
CA PRO A 72 -8.03 -2.08 -16.77
C PRO A 72 -8.45 -0.81 -16.02
N LYS A 73 -8.71 -0.89 -14.71
CA LYS A 73 -9.03 0.26 -13.84
C LYS A 73 -7.80 0.90 -13.19
N ARG A 74 -6.59 0.46 -13.53
CA ARG A 74 -5.35 1.02 -12.98
C ARG A 74 -5.19 2.47 -13.49
N VAL A 75 -4.90 3.40 -12.57
CA VAL A 75 -4.48 4.76 -12.94
C VAL A 75 -3.06 4.68 -13.52
N LEU A 76 -2.92 4.94 -14.82
CA LEU A 76 -1.67 4.79 -15.57
C LEU A 76 -0.87 6.08 -15.68
N TYR A 77 -1.52 7.23 -15.54
CA TYR A 77 -0.93 8.54 -15.71
C TYR A 77 -1.61 9.55 -14.76
N PRO A 78 -0.94 10.66 -14.43
CA PRO A 78 -1.57 11.79 -13.77
C PRO A 78 -2.78 12.29 -14.54
N MET A 79 -3.83 12.66 -13.81
CA MET A 79 -5.08 13.12 -14.36
C MET A 79 -5.53 14.39 -13.63
N LYS A 80 -6.06 15.35 -14.38
CA LYS A 80 -6.61 16.61 -13.87
C LYS A 80 -8.08 16.69 -14.26
N ARG A 81 -8.92 17.25 -13.39
CA ARG A 81 -10.33 17.46 -13.71
C ARG A 81 -10.44 18.55 -14.79
N VAL A 82 -11.22 18.30 -15.83
CA VAL A 82 -11.25 19.16 -17.03
C VAL A 82 -11.67 20.60 -16.76
N ASP A 83 -12.45 20.83 -15.70
CA ASP A 83 -12.99 22.13 -15.30
C ASP A 83 -12.30 22.70 -14.05
N PHE A 84 -11.17 22.13 -13.63
CA PHE A 84 -10.39 22.67 -12.52
C PHE A 84 -9.30 23.60 -13.06
N ASP A 85 -9.44 24.90 -12.82
CA ASP A 85 -8.38 25.89 -13.02
C ASP A 85 -7.82 26.34 -11.66
N PRO A 86 -6.52 26.06 -11.34
CA PRO A 86 -5.92 26.49 -10.07
C PRO A 86 -5.82 28.02 -9.93
N HIS A 87 -5.80 28.76 -11.05
CA HIS A 87 -5.67 30.22 -11.11
C HIS A 87 -6.97 30.95 -11.49
N GLY A 88 -8.05 30.20 -11.65
CA GLY A 88 -9.35 30.72 -12.07
C GLY A 88 -10.50 29.99 -11.39
N GLU A 89 -11.50 29.60 -12.18
CA GLU A 89 -12.68 28.91 -11.68
C GLU A 89 -12.34 27.47 -11.27
N ARG A 90 -12.42 27.20 -9.97
CA ARG A 90 -12.10 25.89 -9.40
C ARG A 90 -13.24 24.87 -9.51
N ASN A 91 -14.48 25.34 -9.74
CA ASN A 91 -15.69 24.52 -9.94
C ASN A 91 -15.79 23.35 -8.95
N CYS A 92 -15.79 23.66 -7.64
CA CYS A 92 -15.72 22.66 -6.56
C CYS A 92 -16.96 21.75 -6.51
N GLU A 93 -18.12 22.28 -6.90
CA GLU A 93 -19.41 21.62 -7.02
C GLU A 93 -19.44 20.51 -8.07
N ASN A 94 -18.54 20.56 -9.06
CA ASN A 94 -18.46 19.55 -10.12
C ASN A 94 -17.58 18.34 -9.76
N ARG A 95 -17.06 18.26 -8.53
CA ARG A 95 -16.30 17.09 -8.04
C ARG A 95 -17.20 15.85 -8.02
N GLY A 96 -16.82 14.83 -8.77
CA GLY A 96 -17.61 13.59 -8.96
C GLY A 96 -18.57 13.62 -10.16
N ILE A 97 -18.60 14.73 -10.89
CA ILE A 97 -19.44 14.94 -12.08
C ILE A 97 -18.58 15.10 -13.33
N SER A 98 -17.64 16.06 -13.31
CA SER A 98 -16.79 16.38 -14.46
C SER A 98 -15.75 15.29 -14.73
N GLY A 99 -15.41 15.14 -16.01
CA GLY A 99 -14.39 14.21 -16.48
C GLY A 99 -12.96 14.64 -16.15
N TYR A 100 -12.01 13.84 -16.63
CA TYR A 100 -10.58 14.06 -16.42
C TYR A 100 -9.82 14.06 -17.73
N GLU A 101 -8.82 14.92 -17.82
CA GLU A 101 -7.82 14.94 -18.87
C GLU A 101 -6.50 14.36 -18.34
N ARG A 102 -5.69 13.81 -19.24
CA ARG A 102 -4.33 13.37 -18.92
C ARG A 102 -3.42 14.58 -18.88
N ILE A 103 -2.59 14.66 -17.85
CA ILE A 103 -1.52 15.67 -17.74
C ILE A 103 -0.15 14.99 -17.53
N SER A 104 0.92 15.78 -17.60
CA SER A 104 2.27 15.29 -17.31
C SER A 104 2.50 15.15 -15.79
N TRP A 105 3.55 14.42 -15.41
CA TRP A 105 3.97 14.37 -14.00
C TRP A 105 4.49 15.71 -13.50
N ASP A 106 5.21 16.46 -14.34
CA ASP A 106 5.76 17.77 -13.99
C ASP A 106 4.63 18.77 -13.72
N GLU A 107 3.63 18.84 -14.61
CA GLU A 107 2.45 19.69 -14.44
C GLU A 107 1.65 19.30 -13.18
N ALA A 108 1.44 18.00 -12.94
CA ALA A 108 0.74 17.54 -11.74
C ALA A 108 1.49 17.93 -10.45
N ALA A 109 2.82 17.79 -10.45
CA ALA A 109 3.67 18.16 -9.33
C ALA A 109 3.68 19.67 -9.12
N GLU A 110 3.75 20.47 -10.17
CA GLU A 110 3.71 21.94 -10.10
C GLU A 110 2.39 22.41 -9.49
N ILE A 111 1.25 21.97 -10.02
CA ILE A 111 -0.08 22.31 -9.49
C ILE A 111 -0.20 21.97 -7.99
N VAL A 112 0.21 20.75 -7.59
CA VAL A 112 0.12 20.33 -6.18
C VAL A 112 1.08 21.12 -5.30
N THR A 113 2.32 21.32 -5.74
CA THR A 113 3.33 22.00 -4.91
C THR A 113 3.06 23.50 -4.77
N ASP A 114 2.48 24.14 -5.77
CA ASP A 114 2.11 25.55 -5.70
C ASP A 114 0.94 25.77 -4.77
N GLU A 115 -0.07 24.88 -4.77
CA GLU A 115 -1.13 24.93 -3.76
C GLU A 115 -0.60 24.64 -2.34
N ILE A 116 0.33 23.70 -2.18
CA ILE A 116 0.99 23.46 -0.88
C ILE A 116 1.70 24.74 -0.40
N LYS A 117 2.49 25.39 -1.25
CA LYS A 117 3.21 26.62 -0.91
C LYS A 117 2.23 27.75 -0.56
N ARG A 118 1.22 27.98 -1.40
CA ARG A 118 0.21 29.03 -1.20
C ARG A 118 -0.52 28.83 0.13
N ILE A 119 -1.07 27.64 0.38
CA ILE A 119 -1.82 27.36 1.61
C ILE A 119 -0.91 27.48 2.85
N LYS A 120 0.33 26.99 2.79
CA LYS A 120 1.29 27.13 3.90
C LYS A 120 1.61 28.59 4.21
N GLN A 121 1.77 29.43 3.18
CA GLN A 121 2.11 30.85 3.35
C GLN A 121 0.91 31.66 3.88
N GLU A 122 -0.29 31.38 3.39
CA GLU A 122 -1.50 32.16 3.72
C GLU A 122 -2.16 31.71 5.03
N PHE A 123 -2.18 30.40 5.32
CA PHE A 123 -2.97 29.81 6.42
C PHE A 123 -2.16 28.90 7.36
N GLY A 124 -0.89 28.64 7.04
CA GLY A 124 -0.04 27.73 7.79
C GLY A 124 -0.25 26.26 7.44
N PRO A 125 0.66 25.36 7.88
CA PRO A 125 0.63 23.94 7.51
C PRO A 125 -0.61 23.19 8.03
N GLY A 126 -1.24 23.67 9.11
CA GLY A 126 -2.46 23.07 9.67
C GLY A 126 -3.70 23.20 8.76
N ALA A 127 -3.68 24.08 7.77
CA ALA A 127 -4.79 24.23 6.81
C ALA A 127 -4.83 23.14 5.73
N MET A 128 -3.80 22.30 5.64
CA MET A 128 -3.74 21.17 4.71
C MET A 128 -4.09 19.88 5.44
N MET A 129 -5.24 19.28 5.12
CA MET A 129 -5.61 17.97 5.66
C MET A 129 -5.01 16.86 4.82
N SER A 130 -4.45 15.83 5.47
CA SER A 130 -4.06 14.59 4.81
C SER A 130 -4.40 13.39 5.69
N THR A 131 -4.80 12.29 5.07
CA THR A 131 -4.94 11.01 5.76
C THR A 131 -4.70 9.87 4.78
N CYS A 132 -4.13 8.78 5.29
CA CYS A 132 -4.10 7.50 4.61
C CYS A 132 -5.29 6.65 5.10
N SER A 133 -5.36 5.38 4.72
CA SER A 133 -6.31 4.44 5.34
C SER A 133 -5.55 3.42 6.18
N SER A 134 -6.26 2.61 6.97
CA SER A 134 -5.67 1.71 7.98
C SER A 134 -4.61 0.78 7.39
N HIS A 135 -4.91 0.19 6.23
CA HIS A 135 -4.06 -0.77 5.53
C HIS A 135 -3.36 -0.17 4.30
N HIS A 136 -2.23 -0.76 3.91
CA HIS A 136 -1.46 -0.35 2.74
C HIS A 136 -0.87 -1.58 2.01
N LEU A 137 -0.29 -1.39 0.82
CA LEU A 137 0.56 -2.41 0.21
C LEU A 137 1.71 -2.80 1.13
N TRP A 138 2.06 -4.08 1.11
CA TRP A 138 3.13 -4.64 1.94
C TRP A 138 4.51 -4.07 1.54
N GLY A 139 5.34 -3.81 2.54
CA GLY A 139 6.72 -3.33 2.37
C GLY A 139 7.06 -2.22 3.34
N HIS A 140 8.04 -2.46 4.23
CA HIS A 140 8.31 -1.58 5.37
C HIS A 140 8.70 -0.13 4.98
N VAL A 141 9.58 0.03 4.00
CA VAL A 141 10.06 1.37 3.57
C VAL A 141 8.93 2.18 2.91
N GLY A 142 8.12 1.53 2.08
CA GLY A 142 7.00 2.17 1.39
C GLY A 142 5.71 2.26 2.22
N TYR A 143 5.68 1.66 3.43
CA TYR A 143 4.47 1.61 4.24
C TYR A 143 4.05 3.00 4.70
N ARG A 144 2.75 3.18 5.01
CA ARG A 144 2.21 4.48 5.44
C ARG A 144 2.92 5.07 6.66
N HIS A 145 3.36 4.22 7.59
CA HIS A 145 4.12 4.63 8.77
C HIS A 145 5.57 5.07 8.48
N SER A 146 6.07 4.84 7.26
CA SER A 146 7.44 5.17 6.85
C SER A 146 7.45 6.31 5.83
N ALA A 147 7.31 6.02 4.52
CA ALA A 147 7.45 7.03 3.47
C ALA A 147 6.44 8.18 3.58
N TYR A 148 5.16 7.86 3.83
CA TYR A 148 4.09 8.86 3.93
C TYR A 148 4.28 9.80 5.13
N LEU A 149 4.48 9.25 6.33
CA LEU A 149 4.74 10.07 7.52
C LEU A 149 6.05 10.88 7.38
N ARG A 150 7.11 10.30 6.81
CA ARG A 150 8.36 11.02 6.59
C ARG A 150 8.15 12.25 5.70
N PHE A 151 7.42 12.12 4.61
CA PHE A 151 7.14 13.23 3.70
C PHE A 151 6.25 14.28 4.36
N LEU A 152 5.12 13.89 4.95
CA LEU A 152 4.18 14.84 5.53
C LEU A 152 4.71 15.56 6.76
N ASN A 153 5.58 14.93 7.56
CA ASN A 153 6.22 15.62 8.68
C ASN A 153 7.14 16.77 8.22
N LEU A 154 7.69 16.70 7.00
CA LEU A 154 8.48 17.78 6.40
C LEU A 154 7.59 18.84 5.74
N VAL A 155 6.49 18.43 5.12
CA VAL A 155 5.54 19.35 4.48
C VAL A 155 4.70 20.11 5.50
N GLY A 156 4.29 19.44 6.58
CA GLY A 156 3.27 19.88 7.53
C GLY A 156 1.85 19.56 7.03
N CYS A 157 0.98 19.11 7.93
CA CYS A 157 -0.45 18.90 7.66
C CYS A 157 -1.24 18.80 8.98
N THR A 158 -2.55 18.93 8.90
CA THR A 158 -3.48 18.34 9.88
C THR A 158 -3.75 16.90 9.47
N TYR A 159 -3.35 15.94 10.31
CA TYR A 159 -3.59 14.52 10.06
C TYR A 159 -4.96 14.11 10.61
N ALA A 160 -5.85 13.60 9.76
CA ALA A 160 -7.11 13.02 10.22
C ALA A 160 -6.84 11.60 10.72
N ASP A 161 -6.57 11.51 12.03
CA ASP A 161 -6.12 10.27 12.66
C ASP A 161 -7.17 9.16 12.59
N HIS A 162 -6.72 7.92 12.57
CA HIS A 162 -7.59 6.77 12.39
C HIS A 162 -8.26 6.39 13.71
N ASN A 163 -9.47 5.85 13.63
CA ASN A 163 -10.06 5.10 14.73
C ASN A 163 -9.45 3.68 14.80
N PRO A 164 -9.53 2.98 15.93
CA PRO A 164 -9.01 1.62 16.07
C PRO A 164 -9.96 0.60 15.40
N ASP A 165 -10.01 0.58 14.07
CA ASP A 165 -10.99 -0.19 13.29
C ASP A 165 -10.54 -1.62 12.90
N SER A 166 -9.26 -1.97 13.09
CA SER A 166 -8.71 -3.25 12.60
C SER A 166 -7.69 -3.91 13.55
N TRP A 167 -6.45 -4.14 13.12
CA TRP A 167 -5.39 -4.76 13.93
C TRP A 167 -5.09 -3.92 15.17
N GLU A 168 -5.15 -2.60 15.01
CA GLU A 168 -5.08 -1.63 16.08
C GLU A 168 -6.23 -1.87 17.08
N GLY A 169 -7.47 -2.07 16.61
CA GLY A 169 -8.59 -2.45 17.49
C GLY A 169 -8.37 -3.76 18.23
N TRP A 170 -7.80 -4.78 17.57
CA TRP A 170 -7.41 -6.02 18.24
C TRP A 170 -6.29 -5.82 19.26
N HIS A 171 -5.28 -5.01 18.95
CA HIS A 171 -4.16 -4.72 19.85
C HIS A 171 -4.64 -3.89 21.05
N TRP A 172 -5.29 -2.76 20.82
CA TRP A 172 -5.82 -1.88 21.87
C TRP A 172 -6.93 -2.56 22.68
N GLY A 173 -7.90 -3.19 22.01
CA GLY A 173 -8.96 -3.95 22.67
C GLY A 173 -8.42 -5.16 23.42
N GLY A 174 -7.49 -5.90 22.83
CA GLY A 174 -6.83 -7.04 23.46
C GLY A 174 -6.03 -6.66 24.70
N MET A 175 -5.30 -5.54 24.65
CA MET A 175 -4.57 -4.99 25.80
C MET A 175 -5.51 -4.58 26.94
N HIS A 176 -6.67 -4.00 26.62
CA HIS A 176 -7.68 -3.64 27.64
C HIS A 176 -8.44 -4.85 28.20
N GLN A 177 -8.69 -5.88 27.38
CA GLN A 177 -9.49 -7.04 27.77
C GLN A 177 -8.68 -8.13 28.47
N TRP A 178 -7.43 -8.34 28.06
CA TRP A 178 -6.61 -9.48 28.47
C TRP A 178 -5.36 -9.10 29.27
N GLY A 179 -5.05 -7.81 29.40
CA GLY A 179 -3.80 -7.33 30.01
C GLY A 179 -2.59 -7.56 29.09
N PHE A 180 -1.50 -6.81 29.32
CA PHE A 180 -0.29 -6.85 28.50
C PHE A 180 0.11 -8.26 28.04
N SER A 181 0.22 -8.45 26.72
CA SER A 181 0.86 -9.61 26.08
C SER A 181 2.37 -9.40 25.94
#